data_AF-A0A4Q0S2L0-F1
#
_entry.id   AF-A0A4Q0S2L0-F1
#
_cell.length_a   1.000
_cell.length_b   1.000
_cell.length_c   1.000
_cell.angle_alpha   90.00
_cell.angle_beta   90.00
_cell.angle_gamma   90.00
#
_symmetry.space_group_name_H-M   'P 1'
#
loop_
_entity.id
_entity.type
_entity.pdbx_description
1 polymer ?
#
loop_
_entity_poly.entity_id
_entity_poly.type
_entity_poly.pdbx_seq_one_letter_code
_entity_poly.pdbx_strand_id
1 'polypeptide(L)'
;MRRRDCLRLIGSAVGALLLHGASSAQQKMRRLAFVHSGIPADQLTESAGPFWVRRVYQTLRELGDVEGQNLIVERFSAGGRYEQFAPLAADVVSRKPDVIILNFNDLAKKFTAATSTIPLVAITGDPVAAGLLTSLAHPGGNLTGVSINAGLEIYGKRLQLIKEAMPTTRKVMALFSGALSGMSAYEEAARQLGIELTAKQLAEVNDAQLRHTFAEISEQQFDAAIVDEGGSFLAQRTLMAALEEQYRLLVLYPYRDYVEEGGAMAYAPDLGELAQRIANDVHQILNGTKAGDIPFYQPSKFQLIVNARAARAFNLSPTLIARADEVIE
;
A
#
# COMPACT_ATOMS: atom_id res chain seq x y z
N MET A 1 21.98 -15.66 -84.17
CA MET A 1 22.50 -16.86 -83.46
C MET A 1 23.79 -16.43 -82.78
N ARG A 2 24.00 -16.46 -81.46
CA ARG A 2 23.76 -17.50 -80.44
C ARG A 2 23.54 -16.76 -79.10
N ARG A 3 22.40 -16.82 -78.40
CA ARG A 3 21.93 -17.87 -77.46
C ARG A 3 23.05 -18.64 -76.77
N ARG A 4 23.61 -18.07 -75.70
CA ARG A 4 24.16 -18.73 -74.49
C ARG A 4 25.08 -17.72 -73.79
N ASP A 5 24.53 -16.92 -72.85
CA ASP A 5 25.31 -16.21 -71.80
C ASP A 5 24.40 -15.55 -70.73
N CYS A 6 23.24 -16.13 -70.40
CA CYS A 6 22.31 -15.54 -69.42
C CYS A 6 22.05 -16.37 -68.15
N LEU A 7 22.91 -17.33 -67.76
CA LEU A 7 22.59 -18.22 -66.63
C LEU A 7 23.74 -18.42 -65.62
N ARG A 8 24.40 -17.35 -65.16
CA ARG A 8 25.39 -17.46 -64.06
C ARG A 8 25.36 -16.39 -62.96
N LEU A 9 24.27 -15.64 -62.79
CA LEU A 9 24.15 -14.67 -61.68
C LEU A 9 22.72 -14.64 -61.10
N ILE A 10 22.24 -15.77 -60.56
CA ILE A 10 21.06 -15.78 -59.65
C ILE A 10 21.34 -16.72 -58.46
N GLY A 11 22.50 -16.56 -57.83
CA GLY A 11 22.98 -17.50 -56.82
C GLY A 11 23.73 -16.86 -55.66
N SER A 12 23.38 -15.63 -55.25
CA SER A 12 24.00 -15.01 -54.06
C SER A 12 23.31 -13.71 -53.61
N ALA A 13 21.98 -13.68 -53.49
CA ALA A 13 21.28 -12.51 -52.94
C ALA A 13 19.97 -12.82 -52.19
N VAL A 14 19.78 -14.04 -51.69
CA VAL A 14 18.61 -14.39 -50.84
C VAL A 14 19.03 -14.79 -49.42
N GLY A 15 20.32 -14.82 -49.11
CA GLY A 15 20.85 -15.33 -47.84
C GLY A 15 21.03 -14.33 -46.69
N ALA A 16 20.74 -13.04 -46.86
CA ALA A 16 21.10 -12.02 -45.85
C ALA A 16 19.93 -11.28 -45.18
N LEU A 17 18.68 -11.68 -45.44
CA LEU A 17 17.49 -10.99 -44.90
C LEU A 17 16.61 -11.85 -43.97
N LEU A 18 17.09 -13.01 -43.51
CA LEU A 18 16.31 -13.90 -42.63
C LEU A 18 16.93 -14.16 -41.24
N LEU A 19 17.91 -13.37 -40.80
CA LEU A 19 18.46 -13.48 -39.43
C LEU A 19 17.94 -12.43 -38.43
N HIS A 20 16.95 -11.62 -38.81
CA HIS A 20 16.17 -10.82 -37.85
C HIS A 20 14.81 -11.45 -37.54
N GLY A 21 14.66 -12.75 -37.81
CA GLY A 21 13.57 -13.54 -37.24
C GLY A 21 13.71 -13.51 -35.73
N ALA A 22 12.92 -12.63 -35.11
CA ALA A 22 12.74 -12.56 -33.69
C ALA A 22 12.65 -13.99 -33.15
N SER A 23 13.59 -14.33 -32.28
CA SER A 23 13.33 -15.33 -31.26
C SER A 23 12.15 -14.79 -30.46
N SER A 24 10.93 -15.07 -30.91
CA SER A 24 9.80 -15.18 -30.00
C SER A 24 10.09 -16.45 -29.21
N ALA A 25 11.05 -16.36 -28.29
CA ALA A 25 11.08 -17.25 -27.14
C ALA A 25 9.65 -17.22 -26.62
N GLN A 26 8.95 -18.33 -26.74
CA GLN A 26 7.57 -18.47 -26.30
C GLN A 26 7.56 -18.02 -24.84
N GLN A 27 7.10 -16.79 -24.60
CA GLN A 27 7.28 -16.12 -23.33
C GLN A 27 6.50 -16.98 -22.34
N LYS A 28 7.22 -17.71 -21.47
CA LYS A 28 6.59 -18.64 -20.53
C LYS A 28 5.57 -17.82 -19.74
N MET A 29 4.31 -18.23 -19.82
CA MET A 29 3.24 -17.57 -19.09
C MET A 29 3.53 -17.67 -17.59
N ARG A 30 3.82 -16.54 -16.96
CA ARG A 30 4.12 -16.42 -15.53
C ARG A 30 2.82 -16.36 -14.74
N ARG A 31 2.82 -16.87 -13.51
CA ARG A 31 1.63 -16.92 -12.64
C ARG A 31 1.90 -16.14 -11.36
N LEU A 32 1.23 -15.01 -11.20
CA LEU A 32 1.19 -14.24 -9.96
C LEU A 32 -0.11 -14.56 -9.22
N ALA A 33 -0.02 -14.91 -7.94
CA ALA A 33 -1.17 -14.88 -7.05
C ALA A 33 -1.15 -13.58 -6.24
N PHE A 34 -2.21 -12.78 -6.37
CA PHE A 34 -2.42 -11.57 -5.58
C PHE A 34 -3.41 -11.88 -4.46
N VAL A 35 -2.93 -11.91 -3.22
CA VAL A 35 -3.72 -12.28 -2.04
C VAL A 35 -3.87 -11.08 -1.13
N HIS A 36 -5.08 -10.84 -0.61
CA HIS A 36 -5.33 -9.74 0.33
C HIS A 36 -6.09 -10.19 1.58
N SER A 37 -5.76 -9.61 2.73
CA SER A 37 -6.42 -9.92 4.01
C SER A 37 -7.87 -9.40 4.07
N GLY A 38 -8.10 -8.14 3.69
CA GLY A 38 -9.40 -7.45 3.79
C GLY A 38 -10.13 -7.13 2.47
N ILE A 39 -9.43 -6.56 1.48
CA ILE A 39 -10.04 -6.05 0.24
C ILE A 39 -10.59 -7.19 -0.62
N PRO A 40 -11.84 -7.08 -1.14
CA PRO A 40 -12.43 -8.08 -2.03
C PRO A 40 -11.56 -8.40 -3.26
N ALA A 41 -11.56 -9.66 -3.69
CA ALA A 41 -10.68 -10.13 -4.76
C ALA A 41 -10.95 -9.45 -6.12
N ASP A 42 -12.21 -9.10 -6.40
CA ASP A 42 -12.63 -8.35 -7.59
C ASP A 42 -12.17 -6.89 -7.60
N GLN A 43 -11.79 -6.36 -6.43
CA GLN A 43 -11.17 -5.05 -6.30
C GLN A 43 -9.64 -5.09 -6.37
N LEU A 44 -9.00 -6.26 -6.48
CA LEU A 44 -7.54 -6.37 -6.58
C LEU A 44 -7.07 -6.21 -8.03
N THR A 45 -7.54 -5.20 -8.75
CA THR A 45 -7.27 -4.98 -10.18
C THR A 45 -6.53 -3.69 -10.40
N GLU A 46 -6.10 -3.45 -11.64
CA GLU A 46 -5.48 -2.18 -12.00
C GLU A 46 -6.44 -0.98 -11.95
N SER A 47 -7.72 -1.21 -12.26
CA SER A 47 -8.73 -0.16 -12.34
C SER A 47 -9.58 -0.02 -11.08
N ALA A 48 -9.38 -0.86 -10.07
CA ALA A 48 -10.15 -0.85 -8.83
C ALA A 48 -9.26 -1.10 -7.61
N GLY A 49 -9.85 -0.98 -6.42
CA GLY A 49 -9.16 -1.21 -5.14
C GLY A 49 -8.26 -0.06 -4.70
N PRO A 50 -7.47 -0.25 -3.62
CA PRO A 50 -6.61 0.78 -3.04
C PRO A 50 -5.54 1.31 -4.00
N PHE A 51 -5.08 2.53 -3.76
CA PHE A 51 -4.05 3.20 -4.57
C PHE A 51 -2.81 2.32 -4.83
N TRP A 52 -2.30 1.67 -3.78
CA TRP A 52 -1.08 0.85 -3.90
C TRP A 52 -1.28 -0.37 -4.83
N VAL A 53 -2.48 -0.97 -4.86
CA VAL A 53 -2.79 -2.10 -5.75
C VAL A 53 -2.70 -1.65 -7.20
N ARG A 54 -3.39 -0.56 -7.53
CA ARG A 54 -3.36 0.05 -8.88
C ARG A 54 -1.93 0.37 -9.29
N ARG A 55 -1.13 0.93 -8.37
CA ARG A 55 0.27 1.28 -8.62
C ARG A 55 1.18 0.07 -8.80
N VAL A 56 0.94 -1.06 -8.13
CA VAL A 56 1.66 -2.32 -8.38
C VAL A 56 1.43 -2.77 -9.83
N TYR A 57 0.19 -2.82 -10.29
CA TYR A 57 -0.12 -3.22 -11.68
C TYR A 57 0.50 -2.28 -12.71
N GLN A 58 0.40 -0.96 -12.48
CA GLN A 58 1.03 0.02 -13.35
C GLN A 58 2.53 -0.21 -13.45
N THR A 59 3.21 -0.43 -12.31
CA THR A 59 4.66 -0.64 -12.28
C THR A 59 5.05 -1.97 -12.93
N LEU A 60 4.30 -3.05 -12.70
CA LEU A 60 4.53 -4.34 -13.37
C LEU A 60 4.47 -4.19 -14.90
N ARG A 61 3.49 -3.44 -15.41
CA ARG A 61 3.42 -3.14 -16.86
C ARG A 61 4.64 -2.34 -17.32
N GLU A 62 5.03 -1.30 -16.59
CA GLU A 62 6.20 -0.47 -16.92
C GLU A 62 7.49 -1.33 -16.98
N LEU A 63 7.57 -2.40 -16.19
CA LEU A 63 8.65 -3.40 -16.19
C LEU A 63 8.49 -4.49 -17.27
N GLY A 64 7.36 -4.51 -17.99
CA GLY A 64 7.06 -5.47 -19.04
C GLY A 64 6.37 -6.77 -18.59
N ASP A 65 5.95 -6.88 -17.32
CA ASP A 65 5.06 -7.95 -16.84
C ASP A 65 3.60 -7.50 -16.98
N VAL A 66 2.94 -7.94 -18.05
CA VAL A 66 1.62 -7.47 -18.46
C VAL A 66 0.59 -8.58 -18.35
N GLU A 67 -0.44 -8.34 -17.54
CA GLU A 67 -1.55 -9.27 -17.38
C GLU A 67 -2.25 -9.57 -18.71
N GLY A 68 -2.52 -10.84 -18.97
CA GLY A 68 -3.17 -11.31 -20.20
C GLY A 68 -2.24 -11.41 -21.42
N GLN A 69 -0.98 -10.94 -21.31
CA GLN A 69 0.03 -11.10 -22.36
C GLN A 69 1.08 -12.14 -21.96
N ASN A 70 1.84 -11.87 -20.90
CA ASN A 70 2.91 -12.75 -20.40
C ASN A 70 2.77 -13.07 -18.90
N LEU A 71 1.78 -12.49 -18.23
CA LEU A 71 1.45 -12.71 -16.83
C LEU A 71 -0.03 -13.13 -16.67
N ILE A 72 -0.29 -14.19 -15.92
CA ILE A 72 -1.62 -14.52 -15.38
C ILE A 72 -1.64 -14.03 -13.94
N VAL A 73 -2.69 -13.29 -13.56
CA VAL A 73 -2.90 -12.84 -12.18
C VAL A 73 -4.15 -13.48 -11.61
N GLU A 74 -3.96 -14.39 -10.64
CA GLU A 74 -5.05 -14.98 -9.86
C GLU A 74 -5.25 -14.18 -8.58
N ARG A 75 -6.50 -13.82 -8.27
CA ARG A 75 -6.83 -12.91 -7.17
C ARG A 75 -7.57 -13.65 -6.07
N PHE A 76 -7.13 -13.43 -4.83
CA PHE A 76 -7.66 -14.11 -3.66
C PHE A 76 -7.85 -13.13 -2.51
N SER A 77 -8.87 -13.35 -1.70
CA SER A 77 -9.12 -12.53 -0.52
C SER A 77 -9.72 -13.33 0.62
N ALA A 78 -9.31 -13.00 1.84
CA ALA A 78 -9.95 -13.50 3.06
C ALA A 78 -11.16 -12.65 3.47
N GLY A 79 -11.41 -11.49 2.84
CA GLY A 79 -12.55 -10.62 3.12
C GLY A 79 -12.65 -10.18 4.58
N GLY A 80 -11.50 -9.97 5.24
CA GLY A 80 -11.39 -9.54 6.63
C GLY A 80 -11.55 -10.66 7.67
N ARG A 81 -11.75 -11.91 7.24
CA ARG A 81 -12.00 -13.06 8.12
C ARG A 81 -10.72 -13.81 8.46
N TYR A 82 -10.24 -13.65 9.69
CA TYR A 82 -8.97 -14.23 10.15
C TYR A 82 -8.98 -15.76 10.13
N GLU A 83 -10.12 -16.37 10.40
CA GLU A 83 -10.33 -17.82 10.34
C GLU A 83 -10.14 -18.38 8.93
N GLN A 84 -10.23 -17.55 7.88
CA GLN A 84 -10.03 -17.95 6.49
C GLN A 84 -8.56 -17.92 6.06
N PHE A 85 -7.64 -17.35 6.84
CA PHE A 85 -6.25 -17.16 6.39
C PHE A 85 -5.52 -18.47 6.11
N ALA A 86 -5.68 -19.49 6.96
CA ALA A 86 -5.01 -20.78 6.78
C ALA A 86 -5.60 -21.59 5.60
N PRO A 87 -6.94 -21.75 5.48
CA PRO A 87 -7.54 -22.35 4.28
C PRO A 87 -7.16 -21.63 2.98
N LEU A 88 -7.14 -20.30 2.99
CA LEU A 88 -6.76 -19.48 1.84
C LEU A 88 -5.31 -19.74 1.41
N ALA A 89 -4.38 -19.77 2.37
CA ALA A 89 -2.97 -20.07 2.10
C ALA A 89 -2.79 -21.45 1.45
N ALA A 90 -3.50 -22.47 1.97
CA ALA A 90 -3.45 -23.82 1.42
C ALA A 90 -3.99 -23.89 -0.02
N ASP A 91 -5.14 -23.25 -0.31
CA ASP A 91 -5.70 -23.21 -1.67
C ASP A 91 -4.74 -22.50 -2.63
N VAL A 92 -4.26 -21.30 -2.30
CA VAL A 92 -3.35 -20.54 -3.17
C VAL A 92 -2.06 -21.30 -3.44
N VAL A 93 -1.43 -21.91 -2.43
CA VAL A 93 -0.21 -22.72 -2.62
C VAL A 93 -0.49 -23.92 -3.53
N SER A 94 -1.67 -24.55 -3.42
CA SER A 94 -2.05 -25.69 -4.26
C SER A 94 -2.16 -25.32 -5.75
N ARG A 95 -2.43 -24.04 -6.07
CA ARG A 95 -2.44 -23.51 -7.46
C ARG A 95 -1.06 -23.39 -8.08
N LYS A 96 0.01 -23.54 -7.28
CA LYS A 96 1.42 -23.46 -7.69
C LYS A 96 1.74 -22.19 -8.50
N PRO A 97 1.43 -20.98 -7.98
CA PRO A 97 1.87 -19.74 -8.61
C PRO A 97 3.42 -19.66 -8.60
N ASP A 98 3.98 -18.88 -9.53
CA ASP A 98 5.42 -18.61 -9.58
C ASP A 98 5.84 -17.62 -8.48
N VAL A 99 4.94 -16.74 -8.04
CA VAL A 99 5.14 -15.76 -6.96
C VAL A 99 3.81 -15.35 -6.33
N ILE A 100 3.82 -15.04 -5.03
CA ILE A 100 2.64 -14.60 -4.28
C ILE A 100 2.89 -13.20 -3.71
N ILE A 101 2.03 -12.24 -4.05
CA ILE A 101 1.91 -10.98 -3.32
C ILE A 101 0.89 -11.16 -2.21
N LEU A 102 1.21 -10.70 -1.00
CA LEU A 102 0.30 -10.71 0.14
C LEU A 102 0.52 -9.52 1.06
N ASN A 103 -0.46 -9.24 1.93
CA ASN A 103 -0.32 -8.21 2.96
C ASN A 103 -0.66 -8.78 4.34
N PHE A 104 -0.29 -8.04 5.39
CA PHE A 104 -0.61 -8.31 6.79
C PHE A 104 0.19 -9.45 7.43
N ASN A 105 0.74 -9.21 8.63
CA ASN A 105 1.69 -10.11 9.30
C ASN A 105 1.10 -11.50 9.57
N ASP A 106 -0.15 -11.59 10.05
CA ASP A 106 -0.73 -12.89 10.39
C ASP A 106 -1.11 -13.71 9.16
N LEU A 107 -1.44 -13.05 8.04
CA LEU A 107 -1.62 -13.74 6.77
C LEU A 107 -0.28 -14.25 6.24
N ALA A 108 0.77 -13.43 6.29
CA ALA A 108 2.12 -13.83 5.93
C ALA A 108 2.59 -15.07 6.71
N LYS A 109 2.31 -15.14 8.02
CA LYS A 109 2.61 -16.32 8.85
C LYS A 109 1.93 -17.60 8.36
N LYS A 110 0.71 -17.50 7.82
CA LYS A 110 0.03 -18.69 7.26
C LYS A 110 0.67 -19.13 5.95
N PHE A 111 1.10 -18.20 5.10
CA PHE A 111 1.81 -18.51 3.86
C PHE A 111 3.21 -19.08 4.10
N THR A 112 4.00 -18.51 5.01
CA THR A 112 5.33 -19.05 5.35
C THR A 112 5.26 -20.43 5.98
N ALA A 113 4.17 -20.76 6.69
CA ALA A 113 3.92 -22.12 7.17
C ALA A 113 3.44 -23.08 6.06
N ALA A 114 2.69 -22.58 5.07
CA ALA A 114 2.13 -23.38 3.98
C ALA A 114 3.14 -23.69 2.86
N THR A 115 4.17 -22.86 2.70
CA THR A 115 5.21 -23.08 1.69
C THR A 115 6.56 -22.48 2.09
N SER A 116 7.62 -23.23 1.84
CA SER A 116 9.02 -22.80 1.98
C SER A 116 9.72 -22.60 0.63
N THR A 117 9.00 -22.80 -0.49
CA THR A 117 9.58 -22.82 -1.84
C THR A 117 8.99 -21.77 -2.78
N ILE A 118 7.69 -21.47 -2.66
CA ILE A 118 7.07 -20.43 -3.50
C ILE A 118 7.48 -19.07 -2.95
N PRO A 119 8.07 -18.18 -3.76
CA PRO A 119 8.42 -16.83 -3.36
C PRO A 119 7.21 -16.02 -2.87
N LEU A 120 7.38 -15.36 -1.72
CA LEU A 120 6.39 -14.49 -1.08
C LEU A 120 6.93 -13.06 -1.08
N VAL A 121 6.13 -12.12 -1.59
CA VAL A 121 6.41 -10.68 -1.55
C VAL A 121 5.33 -10.03 -0.70
N ALA A 122 5.70 -9.63 0.53
CA ALA A 122 4.74 -9.25 1.55
C ALA A 122 4.79 -7.76 1.90
N ILE A 123 3.62 -7.16 2.12
CA ILE A 123 3.48 -5.89 2.84
C ILE A 123 3.20 -6.20 4.31
N THR A 124 4.12 -5.79 5.19
CA THR A 124 4.12 -6.15 6.61
C THR A 124 4.18 -4.91 7.50
N GLY A 125 3.76 -5.01 8.76
CA GLY A 125 4.03 -3.99 9.77
C GLY A 125 5.52 -4.04 10.13
N ASP A 126 5.84 -4.68 11.25
CA ASP A 126 7.22 -5.09 11.56
C ASP A 126 7.35 -6.62 11.35
N PRO A 127 8.09 -7.08 10.32
CA PRO A 127 8.23 -8.51 10.06
C PRO A 127 9.19 -9.21 11.03
N VAL A 128 10.13 -8.47 11.66
CA VAL A 128 11.05 -9.03 12.66
C VAL A 128 10.30 -9.24 13.98
N ALA A 129 9.60 -8.21 14.46
CA ALA A 129 8.80 -8.31 15.69
C ALA A 129 7.66 -9.32 15.55
N ALA A 130 7.14 -9.52 14.32
CA ALA A 130 6.16 -10.55 14.03
C ALA A 130 6.73 -11.98 13.96
N GLY A 131 8.05 -12.14 14.01
CA GLY A 131 8.72 -13.45 13.89
C GLY A 131 8.64 -14.07 12.49
N LEU A 132 8.45 -13.25 11.45
CA LEU A 132 8.44 -13.70 10.05
C LEU A 132 9.85 -13.94 9.50
N LEU A 133 10.82 -13.17 10.00
CA LEU A 133 12.23 -13.20 9.59
C LEU A 133 13.11 -12.63 10.71
N THR A 134 14.42 -12.82 10.60
CA THR A 134 15.39 -12.36 11.61
C THR A 134 16.17 -11.10 11.21
N SER A 135 16.23 -10.77 9.91
CA SER A 135 16.99 -9.62 9.41
C SER A 135 16.34 -9.04 8.16
N LEU A 136 16.10 -7.72 8.14
CA LEU A 136 15.58 -7.03 6.94
C LEU A 136 16.59 -7.06 5.79
N ALA A 137 17.89 -6.91 6.09
CA ALA A 137 18.94 -6.89 5.06
C ALA A 137 19.18 -8.27 4.42
N HIS A 138 18.94 -9.34 5.18
CA HIS A 138 19.16 -10.72 4.76
C HIS A 138 18.01 -11.59 5.24
N PRO A 139 16.82 -11.48 4.63
CA PRO A 139 15.63 -12.16 5.13
C PRO A 139 15.75 -13.68 5.05
N GLY A 140 16.48 -14.19 4.04
CA GLY A 140 16.63 -15.62 3.81
C GLY A 140 15.30 -16.31 3.44
N GLY A 141 15.38 -17.61 3.14
CA GLY A 141 14.19 -18.39 2.79
C GLY A 141 13.46 -17.89 1.53
N ASN A 142 12.13 -17.91 1.57
CA ASN A 142 11.26 -17.55 0.45
C ASN A 142 10.42 -16.27 0.68
N LEU A 143 10.71 -15.46 1.70
CA LEU A 143 9.95 -14.24 2.02
C LEU A 143 10.80 -12.98 1.80
N THR A 144 10.25 -12.03 1.06
CA THR A 144 10.76 -10.65 0.92
C THR A 144 9.59 -9.66 0.91
N GLY A 145 9.87 -8.37 0.70
CA GLY A 145 8.86 -7.35 0.46
C GLY A 145 9.14 -6.06 1.22
N VAL A 146 8.09 -5.46 1.76
CA VAL A 146 8.16 -4.13 2.38
C VAL A 146 7.54 -4.13 3.77
N SER A 147 8.10 -3.29 4.63
CA SER A 147 7.49 -2.87 5.88
C SER A 147 6.69 -1.57 5.65
N ILE A 148 5.56 -1.40 6.32
CA ILE A 148 4.84 -0.12 6.44
C ILE A 148 5.07 0.53 7.80
N ASN A 149 5.91 -0.08 8.66
CA ASN A 149 6.24 0.47 9.96
C ASN A 149 7.08 1.75 9.77
N ALA A 150 6.44 2.87 10.06
CA ALA A 150 7.02 4.21 9.99
C ALA A 150 7.85 4.60 11.24
N GLY A 151 7.90 3.73 12.26
CA GLY A 151 8.51 4.03 13.55
C GLY A 151 7.66 4.98 14.40
N LEU A 152 8.09 5.22 15.64
CA LEU A 152 7.35 6.03 16.61
C LEU A 152 7.30 7.52 16.25
N GLU A 153 8.27 8.00 15.46
CA GLU A 153 8.39 9.42 15.10
C GLU A 153 7.21 9.92 14.26
N ILE A 154 6.55 9.03 13.50
CA ILE A 154 5.40 9.43 12.68
C ILE A 154 4.25 9.98 13.53
N TYR A 155 4.04 9.42 14.73
CA TYR A 155 2.94 9.82 15.62
C TYR A 155 3.12 11.27 16.09
N GLY A 156 4.32 11.61 16.56
CA GLY A 156 4.63 12.98 16.94
C GLY A 156 4.54 13.95 15.75
N LYS A 157 5.00 13.53 14.57
CA LYS A 157 4.95 14.36 13.36
C LYS A 157 3.50 14.65 12.93
N ARG A 158 2.57 13.72 13.08
CA ARG A 158 1.15 13.94 12.79
C ARG A 158 0.54 15.05 13.67
N LEU A 159 0.82 15.06 14.97
CA LEU A 159 0.37 16.16 15.84
C LEU A 159 1.02 17.51 15.49
N GLN A 160 2.31 17.49 15.12
CA GLN A 160 2.99 18.71 14.63
C GLN A 160 2.30 19.25 13.37
N LEU A 161 1.95 18.38 12.43
CA LEU A 161 1.29 18.77 11.19
C LEU A 161 -0.11 19.36 11.42
N ILE A 162 -0.89 18.82 12.36
CA ILE A 162 -2.15 19.45 12.78
C ILE A 162 -1.91 20.87 13.29
N LYS A 163 -0.89 21.06 14.15
CA LYS A 163 -0.54 22.39 14.67
C LYS A 163 -0.04 23.34 13.58
N GLU A 164 0.76 22.85 12.63
CA GLU A 164 1.21 23.62 11.46
C GLU A 164 0.04 24.00 10.54
N ALA A 165 -0.94 23.11 10.39
CA ALA A 165 -2.11 23.30 9.54
C ALA A 165 -3.10 24.29 10.16
N MET A 166 -3.32 24.18 11.47
CA MET A 166 -4.19 25.05 12.26
C MET A 166 -3.50 25.45 13.58
N PRO A 167 -2.74 26.58 13.60
CA PRO A 167 -1.94 27.01 14.76
C PRO A 167 -2.72 27.26 16.06
N THR A 168 -4.02 27.51 15.93
CA THR A 168 -4.94 27.71 17.05
C THR A 168 -5.31 26.42 17.77
N THR A 169 -5.02 25.23 17.19
CA THR A 169 -5.33 23.94 17.80
C THR A 169 -4.83 23.85 19.25
N ARG A 170 -5.71 23.46 20.17
CA ARG A 170 -5.43 23.20 21.59
C ARG A 170 -5.93 21.84 22.01
N LYS A 171 -7.03 21.32 21.45
CA LYS A 171 -7.66 20.08 21.89
C LYS A 171 -7.77 19.10 20.73
N VAL A 172 -7.12 17.94 20.85
CA VAL A 172 -7.09 16.90 19.81
C VAL A 172 -7.66 15.59 20.35
N MET A 173 -8.55 14.97 19.57
CA MET A 173 -9.06 13.63 19.84
C MET A 173 -8.22 12.59 19.09
N ALA A 174 -7.71 11.58 19.78
CA ALA A 174 -7.08 10.42 19.18
C ALA A 174 -8.02 9.21 19.21
N LEU A 175 -8.43 8.75 18.04
CA LEU A 175 -9.36 7.63 17.90
C LEU A 175 -8.61 6.34 17.55
N PHE A 176 -8.92 5.28 18.30
CA PHE A 176 -8.30 3.96 18.13
C PHE A 176 -9.35 2.89 17.91
N SER A 177 -9.07 1.98 16.98
CA SER A 177 -9.89 0.80 16.66
C SER A 177 -9.35 -0.49 17.30
N GLY A 178 -8.16 -0.42 17.90
CA GLY A 178 -7.50 -1.52 18.58
C GLY A 178 -6.62 -1.03 19.73
N ALA A 179 -5.46 -1.67 19.91
CA ALA A 179 -4.50 -1.25 20.91
C ALA A 179 -4.07 0.21 20.71
N LEU A 180 -3.76 0.90 21.82
CA LEU A 180 -3.28 2.29 21.86
C LEU A 180 -1.82 2.39 21.39
N SER A 181 -1.50 1.83 20.22
CA SER A 181 -0.17 1.82 19.65
C SER A 181 0.33 3.25 19.40
N GLY A 182 1.55 3.54 19.82
CA GLY A 182 2.14 4.88 19.64
C GLY A 182 1.64 5.96 20.61
N MET A 183 0.77 5.62 21.56
CA MET A 183 0.16 6.60 22.48
C MET A 183 1.20 7.41 23.26
N SER A 184 2.26 6.78 23.76
CA SER A 184 3.33 7.50 24.47
C SER A 184 4.05 8.54 23.60
N ALA A 185 4.22 8.26 22.30
CA ALA A 185 4.80 9.21 21.35
C ALA A 185 3.83 10.37 21.07
N TYR A 186 2.53 10.10 20.99
CA TYR A 186 1.52 11.14 20.89
C TYR A 186 1.46 12.03 22.14
N GLU A 187 1.48 11.45 23.34
CA GLU A 187 1.47 12.20 24.61
C GLU A 187 2.70 13.11 24.74
N GLU A 188 3.88 12.60 24.41
CA GLU A 188 5.11 13.38 24.43
C GLU A 188 5.03 14.58 23.48
N ALA A 189 4.61 14.34 22.23
CA ALA A 189 4.46 15.41 21.25
C ALA A 189 3.36 16.41 21.63
N ALA A 190 2.24 15.94 22.17
CA ALA A 190 1.15 16.80 22.64
C ALA A 190 1.64 17.75 23.75
N ARG A 191 2.40 17.22 24.72
CA ARG A 191 3.01 18.02 25.79
C ARG A 191 3.95 19.10 25.22
N GLN A 192 4.81 18.75 24.27
CA GLN A 192 5.73 19.70 23.64
C GLN A 192 5.01 20.79 22.82
N LEU A 193 3.87 20.46 22.22
CA LEU A 193 3.08 21.37 21.37
C LEU A 193 2.01 22.17 22.13
N GLY A 194 1.86 21.93 23.44
CA GLY A 194 0.80 22.52 24.26
C GLY A 194 -0.60 22.12 23.77
N ILE A 195 -0.78 20.84 23.43
CA ILE A 195 -2.04 20.24 23.00
C ILE A 195 -2.58 19.37 24.13
N GLU A 196 -3.85 19.58 24.50
CA GLU A 196 -4.63 18.64 25.29
C GLU A 196 -5.07 17.49 24.39
N LEU A 197 -4.47 16.32 24.60
CA LEU A 197 -4.77 15.11 23.84
C LEU A 197 -5.70 14.22 24.64
N THR A 198 -6.84 13.86 24.07
CA THR A 198 -7.75 12.85 24.62
C THR A 198 -7.76 11.63 23.73
N ALA A 199 -7.54 10.44 24.29
CA ALA A 199 -7.64 9.19 23.55
C ALA A 199 -9.00 8.52 23.77
N LYS A 200 -9.60 8.01 22.70
CA LYS A 200 -10.82 7.20 22.75
C LYS A 200 -10.64 5.94 21.91
N GLN A 201 -10.72 4.79 22.57
CA GLN A 201 -10.76 3.49 21.92
C GLN A 201 -12.21 3.12 21.60
N LEU A 202 -12.48 2.72 20.36
CA LEU A 202 -13.78 2.25 19.90
C LEU A 202 -13.75 0.72 19.86
N ALA A 203 -14.74 0.08 20.50
CA ALA A 203 -14.89 -1.38 20.47
C ALA A 203 -15.24 -1.88 19.05
N GLU A 204 -15.97 -1.07 18.30
CA GLU A 204 -16.34 -1.32 16.90
C GLU A 204 -16.26 -0.02 16.10
N VAL A 205 -15.95 -0.13 14.81
CA VAL A 205 -15.92 1.00 13.88
C VAL A 205 -16.98 0.77 12.81
N ASN A 206 -18.20 1.21 13.10
CA ASN A 206 -19.38 1.12 12.24
C ASN A 206 -20.07 2.50 12.13
N ASP A 207 -21.04 2.62 11.23
CA ASP A 207 -21.68 3.91 10.92
C ASP A 207 -22.28 4.60 12.16
N ALA A 208 -23.10 3.88 12.93
CA ALA A 208 -23.75 4.42 14.12
C ALA A 208 -22.72 4.89 15.17
N GLN A 209 -21.68 4.08 15.44
CA GLN A 209 -20.64 4.43 16.41
C GLN A 209 -19.81 5.63 15.96
N LEU A 210 -19.51 5.76 14.66
CA LEU A 210 -18.76 6.89 14.12
C LEU A 210 -19.57 8.18 14.20
N ARG A 211 -20.85 8.18 13.81
CA ARG A 211 -21.71 9.37 13.93
C ARG A 211 -21.83 9.83 15.38
N HIS A 212 -22.04 8.90 16.31
CA HIS A 212 -22.07 9.22 17.73
C HIS A 212 -20.75 9.84 18.20
N THR A 213 -19.62 9.24 17.82
CA THR A 213 -18.29 9.72 18.19
C THR A 213 -18.03 11.13 17.67
N PHE A 214 -18.33 11.42 16.41
CA PHE A 214 -18.15 12.76 15.84
C PHE A 214 -19.06 13.80 16.48
N ALA A 215 -20.31 13.43 16.83
CA ALA A 215 -21.20 14.31 17.59
C ALA A 215 -20.62 14.65 18.96
N GLU A 216 -20.13 13.67 19.72
CA GLU A 216 -19.49 13.90 21.02
C GLU A 216 -18.24 14.78 20.90
N ILE A 217 -17.41 14.57 19.88
CA ILE A 217 -16.21 15.37 19.64
C ILE A 217 -16.60 16.83 19.38
N SER A 218 -17.65 17.05 18.58
CA SER A 218 -18.18 18.40 18.31
C SER A 218 -18.75 19.06 19.56
N GLU A 219 -19.53 18.33 20.37
CA GLU A 219 -20.11 18.83 21.63
C GLU A 219 -19.03 19.22 22.65
N GLN A 220 -17.94 18.45 22.70
CA GLN A 220 -16.80 18.70 23.57
C GLN A 220 -15.78 19.70 22.99
N GLN A 221 -16.10 20.30 21.84
CA GLN A 221 -15.33 21.35 21.18
C GLN A 221 -13.86 21.00 20.97
N PHE A 222 -13.60 19.80 20.46
CA PHE A 222 -12.25 19.47 19.96
C PHE A 222 -11.97 20.22 18.66
N ASP A 223 -10.72 20.64 18.48
CA ASP A 223 -10.31 21.38 17.30
C ASP A 223 -9.98 20.44 16.13
N ALA A 224 -9.41 19.28 16.44
CA ALA A 224 -8.98 18.31 15.44
C ALA A 224 -9.04 16.88 15.98
N ALA A 225 -8.88 15.91 15.09
CA ALA A 225 -8.69 14.52 15.45
C ALA A 225 -7.59 13.83 14.63
N ILE A 226 -7.11 12.73 15.19
CA ILE A 226 -6.24 11.75 14.53
C ILE A 226 -6.87 10.38 14.68
N VAL A 227 -6.67 9.53 13.68
CA VAL A 227 -7.13 8.14 13.72
C VAL A 227 -5.94 7.20 13.63
N ASP A 228 -6.06 6.05 14.29
CA ASP A 228 -5.04 5.02 14.22
C ASP A 228 -4.89 4.41 12.81
N GLU A 229 -3.80 3.67 12.63
CA GLU A 229 -3.44 3.03 11.38
C GLU A 229 -4.24 1.74 11.11
N GLY A 230 -5.28 1.49 11.91
CA GLY A 230 -6.07 0.27 11.91
C GLY A 230 -6.97 0.13 10.68
N GLY A 231 -7.13 -1.11 10.22
CA GLY A 231 -7.97 -1.42 9.06
C GLY A 231 -9.45 -1.10 9.24
N SER A 232 -9.94 -1.03 10.49
CA SER A 232 -11.36 -0.78 10.78
C SER A 232 -11.80 0.64 10.40
N PHE A 233 -10.98 1.67 10.69
CA PHE A 233 -11.25 3.03 10.18
C PHE A 233 -11.08 3.13 8.67
N LEU A 234 -10.07 2.43 8.11
CA LEU A 234 -9.79 2.47 6.67
C LEU A 234 -10.96 1.87 5.86
N ALA A 235 -11.62 0.84 6.40
CA ALA A 235 -12.84 0.29 5.82
C ALA A 235 -14.00 1.29 5.77
N GLN A 236 -14.02 2.27 6.68
CA GLN A 236 -15.02 3.35 6.77
C GLN A 236 -14.53 4.69 6.20
N ARG A 237 -13.42 4.72 5.44
CA ARG A 237 -12.77 5.96 4.97
C ARG A 237 -13.71 6.97 4.29
N THR A 238 -14.65 6.51 3.47
CA THR A 238 -15.64 7.37 2.81
C THR A 238 -16.57 8.03 3.81
N LEU A 239 -17.04 7.28 4.81
CA LEU A 239 -17.86 7.82 5.89
C LEU A 239 -17.04 8.78 6.78
N MET A 240 -15.78 8.44 7.06
CA MET A 240 -14.89 9.29 7.85
C MET A 240 -14.67 10.66 7.21
N ALA A 241 -14.41 10.72 5.91
CA ALA A 241 -14.27 11.97 5.16
C ALA A 241 -15.59 12.77 5.14
N ALA A 242 -16.73 12.10 4.96
CA ALA A 242 -18.04 12.76 5.02
C ALA A 242 -18.35 13.35 6.41
N LEU A 243 -17.99 12.65 7.50
CA LEU A 243 -18.18 13.14 8.86
C LEU A 243 -17.20 14.27 9.21
N GLU A 244 -15.96 14.23 8.70
CA GLU A 244 -15.00 15.32 8.80
C GLU A 244 -15.60 16.63 8.26
N GLU A 245 -16.14 16.58 7.04
CA GLU A 245 -16.78 17.72 6.41
C GLU A 245 -18.04 18.17 7.17
N GLN A 246 -18.92 17.22 7.54
CA GLN A 246 -20.19 17.48 8.21
C GLN A 246 -19.99 18.20 9.55
N TYR A 247 -19.04 17.73 10.36
CA TYR A 247 -18.80 18.25 11.72
C TYR A 247 -17.77 19.37 11.77
N ARG A 248 -17.17 19.75 10.62
CA ARG A 248 -16.12 20.77 10.55
C ARG A 248 -14.97 20.49 11.53
N LEU A 249 -14.61 19.22 11.65
CA LEU A 249 -13.51 18.75 12.50
C LEU A 249 -12.32 18.41 11.60
N LEU A 250 -11.17 19.08 11.74
CA LEU A 250 -9.98 18.69 10.97
C LEU A 250 -9.50 17.31 11.40
N VAL A 251 -9.35 16.37 10.47
CA VAL A 251 -8.80 15.04 10.75
C VAL A 251 -7.51 14.83 9.97
N LEU A 252 -6.45 14.42 10.67
CA LEU A 252 -5.24 13.95 10.01
C LEU A 252 -5.25 12.42 9.93
N TYR A 253 -5.19 11.91 8.70
CA TYR A 253 -5.28 10.50 8.40
C TYR A 253 -3.91 9.81 8.24
N PRO A 254 -3.84 8.51 8.52
CA PRO A 254 -2.61 7.73 8.37
C PRO A 254 -2.33 7.28 6.93
N TYR A 255 -3.31 7.38 6.02
CA TYR A 255 -3.22 6.87 4.65
C TYR A 255 -3.81 7.85 3.64
N ARG A 256 -3.26 7.84 2.42
CA ARG A 256 -3.72 8.65 1.28
C ARG A 256 -5.19 8.38 0.93
N ASP A 257 -5.63 7.13 1.08
CA ASP A 257 -6.95 6.67 0.66
C ASP A 257 -8.10 7.47 1.30
N TYR A 258 -7.91 8.11 2.46
CA TYR A 258 -8.91 9.00 3.04
C TYR A 258 -9.00 10.35 2.31
N VAL A 259 -7.87 10.88 1.85
CA VAL A 259 -7.79 12.15 1.12
C VAL A 259 -8.41 12.00 -0.27
N GLU A 260 -8.23 10.82 -0.91
CA GLU A 260 -8.92 10.46 -2.17
C GLU A 260 -10.45 10.43 -2.01
N GLU A 261 -10.95 10.23 -0.79
CA GLU A 261 -12.38 10.20 -0.47
C GLU A 261 -12.91 11.56 0.05
N GLY A 262 -12.06 12.61 0.01
CA GLY A 262 -12.41 13.98 0.39
C GLY A 262 -11.88 14.41 1.76
N GLY A 263 -11.15 13.56 2.48
CA GLY A 263 -10.55 13.90 3.77
C GLY A 263 -9.48 14.98 3.65
N ALA A 264 -9.26 15.78 4.71
CA ALA A 264 -8.46 17.00 4.57
C ALA A 264 -6.97 16.76 4.29
N MET A 265 -6.33 15.88 5.07
CA MET A 265 -4.90 15.64 4.95
C MET A 265 -4.49 14.28 5.48
N ALA A 266 -3.43 13.72 4.91
CA ALA A 266 -2.79 12.52 5.40
C ALA A 266 -1.28 12.71 5.51
N TYR A 267 -0.69 12.03 6.50
CA TYR A 267 0.75 11.87 6.58
C TYR A 267 1.09 10.38 6.71
N ALA A 268 1.65 9.84 5.64
CA ALA A 268 1.79 8.41 5.41
C ALA A 268 3.15 8.08 4.80
N PRO A 269 3.65 6.83 4.95
CA PRO A 269 4.67 6.31 4.06
C PRO A 269 4.26 6.50 2.59
N ASP A 270 5.23 6.76 1.70
CA ASP A 270 4.95 6.84 0.27
C ASP A 270 4.51 5.46 -0.26
N LEU A 271 3.18 5.30 -0.39
CA LEU A 271 2.55 4.08 -0.89
C LEU A 271 2.89 3.83 -2.36
N GLY A 272 3.23 4.87 -3.12
CA GLY A 272 3.63 4.75 -4.51
C GLY A 272 5.01 4.13 -4.62
N GLU A 273 5.94 4.58 -3.79
CA GLU A 273 7.23 3.94 -3.59
C GLU A 273 7.05 2.49 -3.17
N LEU A 274 6.29 2.22 -2.10
CA LEU A 274 6.07 0.86 -1.59
C LEU A 274 5.54 -0.08 -2.68
N ALA A 275 4.53 0.37 -3.44
CA ALA A 275 3.97 -0.38 -4.55
C ALA A 275 5.01 -0.65 -5.66
N GLN A 276 5.86 0.33 -5.98
CA GLN A 276 6.94 0.13 -6.93
C GLN A 276 7.93 -0.94 -6.45
N ARG A 277 8.25 -0.98 -5.15
CA ARG A 277 9.20 -1.97 -4.59
C ARG A 277 8.61 -3.36 -4.67
N ILE A 278 7.35 -3.52 -4.28
CA ILE A 278 6.62 -4.79 -4.43
C ILE A 278 6.66 -5.26 -5.90
N ALA A 279 6.36 -4.39 -6.86
CA ALA A 279 6.40 -4.74 -8.28
C ALA A 279 7.82 -5.10 -8.77
N ASN A 280 8.84 -4.36 -8.33
CA ASN A 280 10.24 -4.66 -8.65
C ASN A 280 10.70 -5.99 -8.06
N ASP A 281 10.31 -6.33 -6.83
CA ASP A 281 10.65 -7.60 -6.20
C ASP A 281 10.00 -8.77 -6.94
N VAL A 282 8.73 -8.62 -7.30
CA VAL A 282 8.00 -9.59 -8.14
C VAL A 282 8.70 -9.75 -9.49
N HIS A 283 9.03 -8.66 -10.18
CA HIS A 283 9.72 -8.72 -11.47
C HIS A 283 11.09 -9.42 -11.37
N GLN A 284 11.88 -9.11 -10.34
CA GLN A 284 13.17 -9.76 -10.10
C GLN A 284 13.00 -11.27 -9.87
N ILE A 285 12.01 -11.66 -9.06
CA ILE A 285 11.70 -13.07 -8.77
C ILE A 285 11.25 -13.81 -10.03
N LEU A 286 10.36 -13.21 -10.82
CA LEU A 286 9.90 -13.78 -12.09
C LEU A 286 11.04 -13.94 -13.12
N ASN A 287 12.14 -13.21 -12.94
CA ASN A 287 13.37 -13.30 -13.72
C ASN A 287 14.48 -14.15 -13.05
N GLY A 288 14.19 -14.81 -11.93
CA GLY A 288 15.06 -15.84 -11.34
C GLY A 288 15.83 -15.41 -10.08
N THR A 289 15.67 -14.18 -9.60
CA THR A 289 16.21 -13.77 -8.29
C THR A 289 15.50 -14.51 -7.17
N LYS A 290 16.24 -14.99 -6.16
CA LYS A 290 15.62 -15.64 -5.00
C LYS A 290 15.06 -14.58 -4.04
N ALA A 291 13.84 -14.78 -3.53
CA ALA A 291 13.23 -13.86 -2.58
C ALA A 291 14.12 -13.58 -1.36
N GLY A 292 14.74 -14.62 -0.78
CA GLY A 292 15.62 -14.47 0.39
C GLY A 292 16.88 -13.61 0.16
N ASP A 293 17.25 -13.33 -1.10
CA ASP A 293 18.38 -12.48 -1.47
C ASP A 293 17.96 -11.01 -1.66
N ILE A 294 16.66 -10.72 -1.69
CA ILE A 294 16.11 -9.37 -1.83
C ILE A 294 15.86 -8.79 -0.43
N PRO A 295 16.54 -7.70 -0.02
CA PRO A 295 16.32 -7.08 1.27
C PRO A 295 14.89 -6.57 1.43
N PHE A 296 14.35 -6.68 2.65
CA PHE A 296 13.10 -6.00 2.99
C PHE A 296 13.28 -4.49 2.97
N TYR A 297 12.39 -3.80 2.26
CA TYR A 297 12.36 -2.35 2.25
C TYR A 297 11.67 -1.81 3.51
N GLN A 298 12.25 -0.77 4.10
CA GLN A 298 11.61 0.03 5.15
C GLN A 298 11.43 1.47 4.64
N PRO A 299 10.25 2.09 4.84
CA PRO A 299 9.97 3.42 4.33
C PRO A 299 10.94 4.43 4.93
N SER A 300 11.63 5.13 4.04
CA SER A 300 12.47 6.28 4.36
C SER A 300 11.85 7.61 3.91
N LYS A 301 10.79 7.53 3.10
CA LYS A 301 10.04 8.67 2.60
C LYS A 301 8.61 8.63 3.09
N PHE A 302 8.16 9.80 3.51
CA PHE A 302 6.82 10.07 3.99
C PHE A 302 6.28 11.25 3.22
N GLN A 303 4.98 11.25 2.98
CA GLN A 303 4.31 12.28 2.20
C GLN A 303 3.23 12.93 3.03
N LEU A 304 3.25 14.26 3.02
CA LEU A 304 2.10 15.08 3.37
C LEU A 304 1.23 15.25 2.12
N ILE A 305 0.04 14.65 2.15
CA ILE A 305 -0.96 14.79 1.08
C ILE A 305 -2.09 15.66 1.62
N VAL A 306 -2.51 16.67 0.84
CA VAL A 306 -3.56 17.61 1.21
C VAL A 306 -4.65 17.64 0.15
N ASN A 307 -5.92 17.57 0.56
CA ASN A 307 -7.05 17.85 -0.33
C ASN A 307 -7.26 19.37 -0.42
N ALA A 308 -7.18 19.95 -1.61
CA ALA A 308 -7.30 21.39 -1.84
C ALA A 308 -8.69 21.95 -1.48
N ARG A 309 -9.76 21.18 -1.69
CA ARG A 309 -11.13 21.59 -1.34
C ARG A 309 -11.30 21.65 0.17
N ALA A 310 -10.91 20.58 0.87
CA ALA A 310 -10.95 20.53 2.32
C ALA A 310 -10.02 21.59 2.93
N ALA A 311 -8.82 21.79 2.37
CA ALA A 311 -7.88 22.79 2.84
C ALA A 311 -8.47 24.21 2.85
N ARG A 312 -9.25 24.57 1.81
CA ARG A 312 -10.01 25.81 1.77
C ARG A 312 -11.14 25.83 2.79
N ALA A 313 -11.89 24.73 2.92
CA ALA A 313 -13.00 24.62 3.86
C ALA A 313 -12.59 24.75 5.34
N PHE A 314 -11.38 24.31 5.67
CA PHE A 314 -10.78 24.39 7.01
C PHE A 314 -9.84 25.58 7.22
N ASN A 315 -9.64 26.41 6.19
CA ASN A 315 -8.66 27.52 6.21
C ASN A 315 -7.26 27.06 6.64
N LEU A 316 -6.79 25.93 6.11
CA LEU A 316 -5.47 25.40 6.46
C LEU A 316 -4.37 26.40 6.06
N SER A 317 -3.31 26.42 6.86
CA SER A 317 -2.14 27.28 6.67
C SER A 317 -1.58 27.17 5.23
N PRO A 318 -1.48 28.29 4.48
CA PRO A 318 -0.90 28.29 3.14
C PRO A 318 0.55 27.75 3.12
N THR A 319 1.31 28.00 4.18
CA THR A 319 2.69 27.50 4.31
C THR A 319 2.74 25.99 4.44
N LEU A 320 1.74 25.36 5.06
CA LEU A 320 1.62 23.91 5.11
C LEU A 320 1.23 23.36 3.74
N ILE A 321 0.23 23.96 3.07
CA ILE A 321 -0.21 23.54 1.73
C ILE A 321 0.96 23.62 0.73
N ALA A 322 1.76 24.69 0.78
CA ALA A 322 2.92 24.87 -0.11
C ALA A 322 4.06 23.86 0.14
N ARG A 323 4.07 23.20 1.30
CA ARG A 323 5.05 22.16 1.67
C ARG A 323 4.49 20.75 1.52
N ALA A 324 3.22 20.60 1.15
CA ALA A 324 2.65 19.30 0.86
C ALA A 324 3.40 18.67 -0.32
N ASP A 325 3.75 17.39 -0.17
CA ASP A 325 4.36 16.61 -1.25
C ASP A 325 3.37 16.43 -2.41
N GLU A 326 2.08 16.38 -2.09
CA GLU A 326 1.01 16.36 -3.07
C GLU A 326 -0.23 17.13 -2.61
N VAL A 327 -0.85 17.83 -3.55
CA VAL A 327 -2.14 18.49 -3.39
C VAL A 327 -3.10 17.89 -4.41
N ILE A 328 -4.17 17.25 -3.92
CA ILE A 328 -5.21 16.64 -4.75
C ILE A 328 -6.54 17.38 -4.60
N GLU A 329 -7.51 17.14 -5.49
CA GLU A 329 -8.83 17.79 -5.48
C GLU A 329 -9.93 16.97 -4.81
#